data_AF-A0A0A0J6N4-F1
#
_entry.id   AF-A0A0A0J6N4-F1
#
_cell.length_a   1.000
_cell.length_b   1.000
_cell.length_c   1.000
_cell.angle_alpha   90.00
_cell.angle_beta   90.00
_cell.angle_gamma   90.00
#
_symmetry.space_group_name_H-M   'P 1'
#
loop_
_entity.id
_entity.type
_entity.pdbx_description
1 polymer ?
#
loop_
_entity_poly.entity_id
_entity_poly.type
_entity_poly.pdbx_seq_one_letter_code
_entity_poly.pdbx_strand_id
1 'polypeptide(L)'
;MPAVALRTATHDDETWQSYLSRSAAAHLCTLQSLARHIGLLHNGRWPGYHGVVLAPDHATRVAHHLGISPDDVHAMHLSRFDQRAFDLTGLFDHDGRRRIDGTRRVANQGWVFLAGSRYCPTCLAEDGIWRLSWRLPWVLTCRAHATWLRHTCPGCGGTPGLYTHLHASAPSRAMSRPDGKRCDLPSLNRAPGTCGADLTAQDPLPAPWETIRASAMFEQVIAGGHAAVHGIDYPSLETLRAWQSAIGIAVALGRTPTIDWGRTHRRATPPRDPAVMADLVMTVQPLLDAATPDEAADILQRWCRDAGIRSPHADTFGRVTAPSTALTPAIATALQRTGRVHILLTRERLIAQQQLPVQDWTLDDVPQLVWPCALPPQRRSSRKPDVLILRAVTSLVLTRIHDGHPWAEAGARLGIPPAKARQWTRYCFSSAFPGLRGDLLAAARTLSPQLADQPERAAWAHHPVLPDAYGLLSLRGAQDATCRRVDPTSPWCPCSVPARTP
;
A
#
# COMPACT_ATOMS: atom_id res chain seq x y z
N MET A 1 -49.76 12.36 24.78
CA MET A 1 -49.89 10.90 24.63
C MET A 1 -48.50 10.31 24.52
N PRO A 2 -48.16 9.21 25.21
CA PRO A 2 -46.87 8.55 25.02
C PRO A 2 -46.78 8.07 23.56
N ALA A 3 -45.67 8.38 22.89
CA ALA A 3 -45.44 7.93 21.53
C ALA A 3 -45.37 6.39 21.51
N VAL A 4 -46.24 5.76 20.74
CA VAL A 4 -46.18 4.30 20.52
C VAL A 4 -44.94 3.99 19.70
N ALA A 5 -44.06 3.15 20.22
CA ALA A 5 -42.83 2.77 19.53
C ALA A 5 -43.13 1.96 18.25
N LEU A 6 -42.46 2.33 17.15
CA LEU A 6 -42.60 1.68 15.85
C LEU A 6 -41.71 0.44 15.78
N ARG A 7 -42.22 -0.72 16.20
CA ARG A 7 -41.39 -1.93 16.34
C ARG A 7 -41.37 -2.77 15.07
N THR A 8 -40.23 -2.74 14.38
CA THR A 8 -39.88 -3.69 13.30
C THR A 8 -38.75 -4.59 13.80
N ALA A 9 -38.78 -5.89 13.44
CA ALA A 9 -37.71 -6.80 13.84
C ALA A 9 -36.37 -6.46 13.14
N THR A 10 -35.32 -6.26 13.94
CA THR A 10 -33.94 -6.10 13.48
C THR A 10 -33.38 -7.43 12.99
N HIS A 11 -32.42 -7.39 12.07
CA HIS A 11 -31.74 -8.57 11.57
C HIS A 11 -30.23 -8.36 11.60
N ASP A 12 -29.47 -9.42 11.86
CA ASP A 12 -28.02 -9.34 11.76
C ASP A 12 -27.60 -9.04 10.32
N ASP A 13 -26.52 -8.28 10.21
CA ASP A 13 -25.98 -7.79 8.95
C ASP A 13 -27.00 -6.97 8.13
N GLU A 14 -28.08 -6.43 8.70
CA GLU A 14 -29.00 -5.55 7.96
C GLU A 14 -28.44 -4.13 7.80
N THR A 15 -28.65 -3.49 6.65
CA THR A 15 -28.33 -2.07 6.48
C THR A 15 -29.37 -1.16 7.13
N TRP A 16 -28.93 0.00 7.62
CA TRP A 16 -29.82 1.03 8.17
C TRP A 16 -30.93 1.46 7.20
N GLN A 17 -30.60 1.56 5.91
CA GLN A 17 -31.57 1.91 4.87
C GLN A 17 -32.62 0.80 4.66
N SER A 18 -32.23 -0.47 4.72
CA SER A 18 -33.15 -1.62 4.67
C SER A 18 -34.14 -1.60 5.82
N TYR A 19 -33.64 -1.47 7.06
CA TYR A 19 -34.47 -1.43 8.25
C TYR A 19 -35.49 -0.30 8.21
N LEU A 20 -35.05 0.91 7.83
CA LEU A 20 -35.96 2.05 7.71
C LEU A 20 -36.98 1.87 6.58
N SER A 21 -36.61 1.22 5.48
CA SER A 21 -37.53 0.94 4.38
C SER A 21 -38.60 -0.05 4.84
N ARG A 22 -38.20 -1.18 5.43
CA ARG A 22 -39.13 -2.16 6.01
C ARG A 22 -40.03 -1.56 7.09
N SER A 23 -39.49 -0.70 7.95
CA SER A 23 -40.28 0.02 8.95
C SER A 23 -41.30 0.96 8.30
N ALA A 24 -40.89 1.69 7.26
CA ALA A 24 -41.83 2.55 6.52
C ALA A 24 -42.93 1.72 5.84
N ALA A 25 -42.60 0.53 5.33
CA ALA A 25 -43.57 -0.39 4.71
C ALA A 25 -44.58 -0.89 5.73
N ALA A 26 -44.10 -1.37 6.89
CA ALA A 26 -44.92 -1.88 7.97
C ALA A 26 -45.92 -0.83 8.50
N HIS A 27 -45.55 0.45 8.43
CA HIS A 27 -46.37 1.57 8.87
C HIS A 27 -47.05 2.35 7.73
N LEU A 28 -47.05 1.80 6.50
CA LEU A 28 -47.69 2.37 5.31
C LEU A 28 -47.34 3.85 5.07
N CYS A 29 -46.10 4.24 5.37
CA CYS A 29 -45.65 5.62 5.25
C CYS A 29 -44.45 5.73 4.30
N THR A 30 -44.11 6.97 3.93
CA THR A 30 -42.90 7.22 3.14
C THR A 30 -41.67 7.22 4.04
N LEU A 31 -40.51 6.84 3.50
CA LEU A 31 -39.25 6.90 4.24
C LEU A 31 -38.97 8.31 4.78
N GLN A 32 -39.29 9.36 4.01
CA GLN A 32 -39.14 10.73 4.45
C GLN A 32 -40.05 11.08 5.64
N SER A 33 -41.28 10.55 5.65
CA SER A 33 -42.22 10.76 6.75
C SER A 33 -41.75 10.04 8.01
N LEU A 34 -41.30 8.78 7.89
CA LEU A 34 -40.68 8.04 8.99
C LEU A 34 -39.45 8.78 9.54
N ALA A 35 -38.51 9.16 8.66
CA ALA A 35 -37.28 9.84 9.07
C ALA A 35 -37.53 11.19 9.76
N ARG A 36 -38.58 11.93 9.33
CA ARG A 36 -39.02 13.15 10.02
C ARG A 36 -39.60 12.83 11.41
N HIS A 37 -40.46 11.80 11.50
CA HIS A 37 -41.13 11.41 12.72
C HIS A 37 -40.14 10.97 13.81
N ILE A 38 -39.14 10.14 13.45
CA ILE A 38 -38.14 9.64 14.41
C ILE A 38 -37.02 10.65 14.72
N GLY A 39 -37.09 11.88 14.17
CA GLY A 39 -36.08 12.92 14.39
C GLY A 39 -34.71 12.61 13.76
N LEU A 40 -34.69 11.83 12.68
CA LEU A 40 -33.47 11.50 11.91
C LEU A 40 -33.07 12.66 10.97
N LEU A 41 -34.06 13.41 10.45
CA LEU A 41 -33.80 14.57 9.61
C LEU A 41 -33.44 15.80 10.44
N HIS A 42 -32.38 16.51 10.07
CA HIS A 42 -32.02 17.82 10.64
C HIS A 42 -32.27 18.92 9.59
N ASN A 43 -33.11 19.90 9.89
CA ASN A 43 -33.56 20.94 8.95
C ASN A 43 -34.07 20.35 7.61
N GLY A 44 -34.79 19.23 7.69
CA GLY A 44 -35.34 18.53 6.52
C GLY A 44 -34.30 17.80 5.65
N ARG A 45 -33.05 17.68 6.12
CA ARG A 45 -31.96 17.00 5.42
C ARG A 45 -31.56 15.71 6.12
N TRP A 46 -31.19 14.71 5.33
CA TRP A 46 -30.59 13.48 5.82
C TRP A 46 -29.25 13.74 6.53
N PRO A 47 -28.91 12.94 7.55
CA PRO A 47 -27.62 13.02 8.21
C PRO A 47 -26.48 12.73 7.22
N GLY A 48 -25.29 13.17 7.60
CA GLY A 48 -24.09 12.89 6.83
C GLY A 48 -23.71 11.44 6.90
N TYR A 49 -23.20 10.92 5.79
CA TYR A 49 -22.74 9.54 5.72
C TYR A 49 -23.84 8.56 6.21
N HIS A 50 -25.08 8.79 5.76
CA HIS A 50 -26.23 7.94 6.07
C HIS A 50 -25.90 6.46 5.87
N GLY A 51 -26.19 5.61 6.87
CA GLY A 51 -25.84 4.19 6.83
C GLY A 51 -24.33 3.89 6.88
N VAL A 52 -23.48 4.88 7.12
CA VAL A 52 -22.04 4.68 7.38
C VAL A 52 -21.76 4.87 8.87
N VAL A 53 -22.23 5.97 9.45
CA VAL A 53 -22.03 6.32 10.86
C VAL A 53 -23.14 7.27 11.31
N LEU A 54 -23.54 7.16 12.57
CA LEU A 54 -24.51 8.02 13.20
C LEU A 54 -23.99 8.44 14.57
N ALA A 55 -24.10 9.73 14.91
CA ALA A 55 -23.65 10.23 16.20
C ALA A 55 -24.42 9.55 17.35
N PRO A 56 -23.77 9.26 18.51
CA PRO A 56 -24.40 8.53 19.61
C PRO A 56 -25.74 9.12 20.07
N ASP A 57 -25.82 10.45 20.26
CA ASP A 57 -27.05 11.13 20.66
C ASP A 57 -28.18 10.97 19.64
N HIS A 58 -27.82 10.94 18.35
CA HIS A 58 -28.77 10.71 17.27
C HIS A 58 -29.24 9.25 17.25
N ALA A 59 -28.32 8.29 17.46
CA ALA A 59 -28.64 6.88 17.55
C ALA A 59 -29.61 6.58 18.70
N THR A 60 -29.32 7.10 19.91
CA THR A 60 -30.20 6.98 21.08
C THR A 60 -31.61 7.52 20.81
N ARG A 61 -31.69 8.70 20.18
CA ARG A 61 -32.98 9.33 19.87
C ARG A 61 -33.81 8.52 18.86
N VAL A 62 -33.20 8.04 17.77
CA VAL A 62 -33.95 7.25 16.77
C VAL A 62 -34.30 5.87 17.32
N ALA A 63 -33.41 5.24 18.08
CA ALA A 63 -33.62 3.95 18.74
C ALA A 63 -34.86 3.97 19.64
N HIS A 64 -35.00 5.01 20.45
CA HIS A 64 -36.16 5.21 21.32
C HIS A 64 -37.49 5.23 20.54
N HIS A 65 -37.57 5.97 19.41
CA HIS A 65 -38.81 6.04 18.61
C HIS A 65 -39.11 4.74 17.86
N LEU A 66 -38.07 3.99 17.49
CA LEU A 66 -38.16 2.72 16.77
C LEU A 66 -38.32 1.51 17.71
N GLY A 67 -38.24 1.71 19.04
CA GLY A 67 -38.35 0.60 20.00
C GLY A 67 -37.25 -0.46 19.86
N ILE A 68 -36.05 -0.05 19.47
CA ILE A 68 -34.85 -0.90 19.35
C ILE A 68 -33.72 -0.34 20.22
N SER A 69 -32.63 -1.08 20.37
CA SER A 69 -31.47 -0.57 21.11
C SER A 69 -30.61 0.38 20.27
N PRO A 70 -29.84 1.30 20.90
CA PRO A 70 -28.83 2.08 20.18
C PRO A 70 -27.76 1.20 19.51
N ASP A 71 -27.44 0.05 20.12
CA ASP A 71 -26.48 -0.92 19.57
C ASP A 71 -27.01 -1.56 18.28
N ASP A 72 -28.31 -1.86 18.19
CA ASP A 72 -28.94 -2.33 16.94
C ASP A 72 -28.78 -1.28 15.84
N VAL A 73 -28.99 0.01 16.17
CA VAL A 73 -28.79 1.11 15.22
C VAL A 73 -27.34 1.14 14.74
N HIS A 74 -26.38 1.06 15.65
CA HIS A 74 -24.96 1.05 15.30
C HIS A 74 -24.54 -0.20 14.50
N ALA A 75 -25.12 -1.36 14.80
CA ALA A 75 -24.87 -2.61 14.07
C ALA A 75 -25.31 -2.57 12.60
N MET A 76 -26.24 -1.67 12.27
CA MET A 76 -26.74 -1.43 10.90
C MET A 76 -25.95 -0.37 10.11
N HIS A 77 -24.85 0.15 10.68
CA HIS A 77 -23.97 1.15 10.06
C HIS A 77 -22.59 0.57 9.74
N LEU A 78 -21.96 1.03 8.65
CA LEU A 78 -20.62 0.57 8.27
C LEU A 78 -19.55 0.79 9.35
N SER A 79 -19.74 1.73 10.28
CA SER A 79 -18.86 1.92 11.44
C SER A 79 -18.69 0.66 12.28
N ARG A 80 -19.60 -0.33 12.19
CA ARG A 80 -19.42 -1.68 12.76
C ARG A 80 -18.13 -2.36 12.30
N PHE A 81 -17.65 -2.05 11.09
CA PHE A 81 -16.42 -2.60 10.51
C PHE A 81 -15.22 -1.64 10.60
N ASP A 82 -15.36 -0.50 11.29
CA ASP A 82 -14.24 0.43 11.49
C ASP A 82 -13.10 -0.26 12.27
N GLN A 83 -11.87 0.04 11.86
CA GLN A 83 -10.63 -0.60 12.31
C GLN A 83 -10.54 -2.12 12.07
N ARG A 84 -11.55 -2.75 11.44
CA ARG A 84 -11.54 -4.18 11.10
C ARG A 84 -11.45 -4.42 9.61
N ALA A 85 -12.29 -3.75 8.82
CA ALA A 85 -12.29 -3.85 7.36
C ALA A 85 -11.67 -2.62 6.69
N PHE A 86 -11.79 -1.45 7.32
CA PHE A 86 -11.30 -0.16 6.83
C PHE A 86 -11.11 0.83 7.98
N ASP A 87 -10.53 1.99 7.70
CA ASP A 87 -10.27 3.05 8.68
C ASP A 87 -11.15 4.29 8.39
N LEU A 88 -12.09 4.60 9.29
CA LEU A 88 -12.94 5.79 9.24
C LEU A 88 -12.34 7.02 9.96
N THR A 89 -11.12 6.93 10.50
CA THR A 89 -10.48 8.04 11.21
C THR A 89 -10.51 9.33 10.37
N GLY A 90 -10.69 10.50 10.97
CA GLY A 90 -10.66 11.78 10.23
C GLY A 90 -11.75 11.95 9.17
N LEU A 91 -12.80 11.10 9.15
CA LEU A 91 -14.02 11.35 8.39
C LEU A 91 -14.77 12.60 8.93
N PHE A 92 -14.60 12.87 10.22
CA PHE A 92 -15.03 14.07 10.94
C PHE A 92 -13.81 14.79 11.53
N ASP A 93 -13.91 16.11 11.69
CA ASP A 93 -13.02 16.84 12.60
C ASP A 93 -13.52 16.76 14.05
N HIS A 94 -12.73 17.30 14.98
CA HIS A 94 -13.05 17.35 16.41
C HIS A 94 -14.36 18.11 16.71
N ASP A 95 -14.80 18.97 15.79
CA ASP A 95 -16.04 19.75 15.87
C ASP A 95 -17.22 19.06 15.15
N GLY A 96 -17.05 17.81 14.68
CA GLY A 96 -18.09 17.02 14.01
C GLY A 96 -18.40 17.46 12.57
N ARG A 97 -17.60 18.34 11.96
CA ARG A 97 -17.79 18.80 10.58
C ARG A 97 -17.18 17.80 9.59
N ARG A 98 -17.83 17.69 8.44
CA ARG A 98 -17.43 16.78 7.37
C ARG A 98 -16.24 17.35 6.61
N ARG A 99 -15.23 16.52 6.33
CA ARG A 99 -14.10 16.89 5.46
C ARG A 99 -14.22 16.19 4.11
N ILE A 100 -14.32 16.95 3.01
CA ILE A 100 -14.29 16.39 1.64
C ILE A 100 -13.02 15.54 1.44
N ASP A 101 -11.89 16.01 1.98
CA ASP A 101 -10.62 15.27 1.95
C ASP A 101 -10.68 13.98 2.79
N GLY A 102 -11.37 14.00 3.93
CA GLY A 102 -11.62 12.82 4.77
C GLY A 102 -12.45 11.76 4.03
N THR A 103 -13.53 12.16 3.36
CA THR A 103 -14.34 11.25 2.53
C THR A 103 -13.52 10.59 1.43
N ARG A 104 -12.72 11.37 0.70
CA ARG A 104 -11.85 10.84 -0.37
C ARG A 104 -10.77 9.93 0.20
N ARG A 105 -10.23 10.25 1.37
CA ARG A 105 -9.26 9.41 2.07
C ARG A 105 -9.89 8.06 2.42
N VAL A 106 -11.04 8.05 3.08
CA VAL A 106 -11.72 6.82 3.51
C VAL A 106 -12.17 5.97 2.33
N ALA A 107 -12.83 6.56 1.31
CA ALA A 107 -13.30 5.79 0.16
C ALA A 107 -12.16 5.15 -0.64
N ASN A 108 -11.07 5.90 -0.85
CA ASN A 108 -9.97 5.46 -1.73
C ASN A 108 -8.90 4.65 -0.99
N GLN A 109 -8.59 5.00 0.26
CA GLN A 109 -7.59 4.30 1.07
C GLN A 109 -8.20 3.15 1.87
N GLY A 110 -9.47 3.25 2.27
CA GLY A 110 -10.16 2.22 3.03
C GLY A 110 -10.81 1.12 2.18
N TRP A 111 -10.88 1.27 0.85
CA TRP A 111 -11.59 0.33 -0.04
C TRP A 111 -12.96 -0.07 0.54
N VAL A 112 -13.88 0.89 0.54
CA VAL A 112 -15.22 0.73 1.10
C VAL A 112 -16.25 1.45 0.24
N PHE A 113 -17.42 0.84 0.03
CA PHE A 113 -18.53 1.48 -0.67
C PHE A 113 -19.34 2.35 0.30
N LEU A 114 -18.86 3.59 0.53
CA LEU A 114 -19.53 4.59 1.37
C LEU A 114 -20.93 4.96 0.89
N ALA A 115 -21.26 4.67 -0.37
CA ALA A 115 -22.60 4.70 -0.94
C ALA A 115 -22.74 3.55 -1.94
N GLY A 116 -23.97 3.15 -2.23
CA GLY A 116 -24.26 2.03 -3.11
C GLY A 116 -23.94 0.67 -2.51
N SER A 117 -24.73 -0.34 -2.85
CA SER A 117 -24.55 -1.71 -2.38
C SER A 117 -24.61 -2.70 -3.54
N ARG A 118 -23.87 -3.81 -3.39
CA ARG A 118 -24.19 -5.02 -4.14
C ARG A 118 -25.42 -5.69 -3.54
N TYR A 119 -25.99 -6.68 -4.20
CA TYR A 119 -27.14 -7.43 -3.72
C TYR A 119 -27.27 -8.84 -4.29
N CYS A 120 -27.94 -9.72 -3.56
CA CYS A 120 -28.40 -11.01 -4.07
C CYS A 120 -29.89 -10.92 -4.44
N PRO A 121 -30.28 -11.17 -5.71
CA PRO A 121 -31.70 -11.17 -6.11
C PRO A 121 -32.54 -12.15 -5.30
N THR A 122 -32.00 -13.32 -4.98
CA THR A 122 -32.70 -14.37 -4.22
C THR A 122 -32.93 -13.97 -2.77
N CYS A 123 -31.93 -13.45 -2.04
CA CYS A 123 -32.16 -12.90 -0.69
C CYS A 123 -33.23 -11.81 -0.70
N LEU A 124 -33.16 -10.86 -1.64
CA LEU A 124 -34.15 -9.80 -1.73
C LEU A 124 -35.56 -10.35 -2.05
N ALA A 125 -35.68 -11.45 -2.80
CA ALA A 125 -36.95 -12.12 -3.04
C ALA A 125 -37.51 -12.71 -1.74
N GLU A 126 -36.67 -13.40 -0.97
CA GLU A 126 -37.00 -14.10 0.27
C GLU A 126 -37.43 -13.14 1.39
N ASP A 127 -36.59 -12.17 1.75
CA ASP A 127 -36.81 -11.31 2.93
C ASP A 127 -36.81 -9.80 2.61
N GLY A 128 -36.33 -9.39 1.44
CA GLY A 128 -36.21 -7.97 1.06
C GLY A 128 -35.14 -7.21 1.84
N ILE A 129 -34.26 -7.92 2.54
CA ILE A 129 -33.26 -7.34 3.43
C ILE A 129 -31.96 -7.09 2.67
N TRP A 130 -31.45 -5.87 2.77
CA TRP A 130 -30.13 -5.54 2.26
C TRP A 130 -29.06 -5.80 3.31
N ARG A 131 -28.06 -6.61 2.94
CA ARG A 131 -26.96 -6.91 3.84
C ARG A 131 -25.91 -5.80 3.88
N LEU A 132 -25.38 -5.51 5.06
CA LEU A 132 -24.39 -4.46 5.31
C LEU A 132 -23.03 -4.89 4.74
N SER A 133 -22.68 -6.16 4.89
CA SER A 133 -21.49 -6.80 4.31
C SER A 133 -21.40 -6.65 2.79
N TRP A 134 -22.52 -6.55 2.06
CA TRP A 134 -22.53 -6.34 0.59
C TRP A 134 -21.95 -4.98 0.14
N ARG A 135 -21.68 -4.08 1.10
CA ARG A 135 -20.99 -2.80 0.86
C ARG A 135 -19.47 -2.91 1.03
N LEU A 136 -18.97 -4.08 1.40
CA LEU A 136 -17.54 -4.39 1.47
C LEU A 136 -17.07 -4.91 0.11
N PRO A 137 -16.00 -4.36 -0.48
CA PRO A 137 -15.48 -4.83 -1.77
C PRO A 137 -15.05 -6.29 -1.76
N TRP A 138 -14.68 -6.81 -0.58
CA TRP A 138 -14.22 -8.17 -0.33
C TRP A 138 -15.34 -9.22 -0.35
N VAL A 139 -16.59 -8.81 -0.22
CA VAL A 139 -17.76 -9.71 -0.28
C VAL A 139 -18.25 -9.74 -1.73
N LEU A 140 -17.89 -10.82 -2.43
CA LEU A 140 -18.09 -10.96 -3.89
C LEU A 140 -19.32 -11.80 -4.23
N THR A 141 -19.64 -12.74 -3.34
CA THR A 141 -20.67 -13.76 -3.55
C THR A 141 -21.67 -13.77 -2.39
N CYS A 142 -22.90 -14.18 -2.67
CA CYS A 142 -23.86 -14.53 -1.64
C CYS A 142 -23.53 -15.93 -1.12
N ARG A 143 -23.20 -16.06 0.16
CA ARG A 143 -22.93 -17.38 0.76
C ARG A 143 -24.16 -18.26 0.91
N ALA A 144 -25.33 -17.66 1.15
CA ALA A 144 -26.58 -18.40 1.28
C ALA A 144 -26.99 -19.07 -0.04
N HIS A 145 -26.76 -18.39 -1.17
CA HIS A 145 -27.20 -18.85 -2.49
C HIS A 145 -26.08 -19.23 -3.45
N ALA A 146 -24.81 -19.18 -3.02
CA ALA A 146 -23.63 -19.51 -3.82
C ALA A 146 -23.56 -18.80 -5.19
N THR A 147 -24.01 -17.54 -5.25
CA THR A 147 -24.13 -16.76 -6.49
C THR A 147 -23.31 -15.48 -6.44
N TRP A 148 -22.94 -14.96 -7.61
CA TRP A 148 -22.35 -13.63 -7.71
C TRP A 148 -23.34 -12.57 -7.23
N LEU A 149 -22.87 -11.61 -6.44
CA LEU A 149 -23.69 -10.46 -6.10
C LEU A 149 -23.88 -9.58 -7.34
N ARG A 150 -25.09 -9.06 -7.54
CA ARG A 150 -25.38 -8.04 -8.55
C ARG A 150 -24.94 -6.67 -8.02
N HIS A 151 -24.49 -5.80 -8.92
CA HIS A 151 -23.98 -4.46 -8.56
C HIS A 151 -24.64 -3.33 -9.37
N THR A 152 -25.50 -3.69 -10.32
CA THR A 152 -26.26 -2.78 -11.18
C THR A 152 -27.73 -3.17 -11.19
N CYS A 153 -28.60 -2.18 -11.38
CA CYS A 153 -30.03 -2.36 -11.63
C CYS A 153 -30.24 -2.80 -13.08
N PRO A 154 -31.14 -3.78 -13.36
CA PRO A 154 -31.36 -4.26 -14.73
C PRO A 154 -32.13 -3.25 -15.59
N GLY A 155 -32.92 -2.37 -14.95
CA GLY A 155 -33.66 -1.31 -15.64
C GLY A 155 -32.82 -0.08 -16.02
N CYS A 156 -32.15 0.55 -15.03
CA CYS A 156 -31.42 1.81 -15.27
C CYS A 156 -29.89 1.68 -15.34
N GLY A 157 -29.32 0.49 -15.14
CA GLY A 157 -27.86 0.26 -15.12
C GLY A 157 -27.11 0.85 -13.91
N GLY A 158 -27.74 1.74 -13.13
CA GLY A 158 -27.12 2.35 -11.95
C GLY A 158 -26.94 1.38 -10.77
N THR A 159 -26.02 1.70 -9.86
CA THR A 159 -25.80 0.93 -8.62
C THR A 159 -26.86 1.31 -7.57
N PRO A 160 -27.71 0.37 -7.11
CA PRO A 160 -28.70 0.66 -6.06
C PRO A 160 -28.07 1.28 -4.80
N GLY A 161 -28.74 2.27 -4.21
CA GLY A 161 -28.22 3.04 -3.06
C GLY A 161 -27.11 4.06 -3.39
N LEU A 162 -26.76 4.27 -4.65
CA LEU A 162 -25.83 5.31 -5.12
C LEU A 162 -26.62 6.49 -5.70
N TYR A 163 -27.19 7.33 -4.84
CA TYR A 163 -28.19 8.33 -5.25
C TYR A 163 -27.64 9.57 -5.95
N THR A 164 -26.35 9.89 -5.79
CA THR A 164 -25.70 11.02 -6.49
C THR A 164 -24.29 10.66 -6.95
N HIS A 165 -23.79 11.37 -7.96
CA HIS A 165 -22.42 11.26 -8.46
C HIS A 165 -21.35 11.64 -7.42
N LEU A 166 -21.74 12.25 -6.28
CA LEU A 166 -20.83 12.62 -5.19
C LEU A 166 -20.72 11.53 -4.11
N HIS A 167 -21.09 10.28 -4.42
CA HIS A 167 -21.06 9.16 -3.46
C HIS A 167 -21.91 9.43 -2.21
N ALA A 168 -23.05 10.12 -2.34
CA ALA A 168 -23.96 10.27 -1.24
C ALA A 168 -24.76 8.98 -1.03
N SER A 169 -24.71 8.44 0.20
CA SER A 169 -25.54 7.32 0.65
C SER A 169 -26.94 7.73 1.10
N ALA A 170 -27.19 9.04 1.19
CA ALA A 170 -28.47 9.57 1.62
C ALA A 170 -29.53 9.41 0.51
N PRO A 171 -30.73 8.91 0.83
CA PRO A 171 -31.78 8.72 -0.16
C PRO A 171 -32.24 10.02 -0.83
N SER A 172 -32.67 9.90 -2.09
CA SER A 172 -33.32 11.02 -2.78
C SER A 172 -34.69 11.34 -2.15
N ARG A 173 -35.15 12.59 -2.32
CA ARG A 173 -36.50 13.02 -1.85
C ARG A 173 -37.65 12.30 -2.57
N ALA A 174 -37.38 11.62 -3.69
CA ALA A 174 -38.39 11.00 -4.57
C ALA A 174 -38.77 9.56 -4.17
N MET A 175 -38.39 9.08 -2.97
CA MET A 175 -38.65 7.71 -2.56
C MET A 175 -40.15 7.40 -2.39
N SER A 176 -40.64 6.44 -3.17
CA SER A 176 -42.05 5.99 -3.11
C SER A 176 -42.25 4.51 -2.81
N ARG A 177 -41.21 3.68 -2.54
CA ARG A 177 -41.42 2.24 -2.31
C ARG A 177 -40.61 1.66 -1.15
N PRO A 178 -41.27 1.20 -0.07
CA PRO A 178 -40.60 0.81 1.16
C PRO A 178 -40.25 -0.69 1.26
N ASP A 179 -40.51 -1.50 0.24
CA ASP A 179 -40.35 -2.96 0.30
C ASP A 179 -38.91 -3.47 0.12
N GLY A 180 -37.96 -2.60 -0.24
CA GLY A 180 -36.53 -2.97 -0.43
C GLY A 180 -36.24 -3.81 -1.67
N LYS A 181 -37.26 -4.20 -2.46
CA LYS A 181 -37.12 -5.11 -3.61
C LYS A 181 -36.92 -4.38 -4.94
N ARG A 182 -37.18 -3.08 -4.97
CA ARG A 182 -37.19 -2.27 -6.19
C ARG A 182 -36.08 -1.23 -6.20
N CYS A 183 -35.61 -0.90 -7.41
CA CYS A 183 -34.60 0.13 -7.61
C CYS A 183 -35.14 1.51 -7.18
N ASP A 184 -34.40 2.16 -6.29
CA ASP A 184 -34.74 3.43 -5.67
C ASP A 184 -33.93 4.62 -6.23
N LEU A 185 -33.13 4.38 -7.27
CA LEU A 185 -32.39 5.43 -7.95
C LEU A 185 -33.34 6.43 -8.64
N PRO A 186 -33.01 7.73 -8.65
CA PRO A 186 -33.79 8.73 -9.39
C PRO A 186 -33.91 8.33 -10.87
N SER A 187 -35.12 8.45 -11.43
CA SER A 187 -35.29 8.26 -12.88
C SER A 187 -34.68 9.43 -13.62
N LEU A 188 -33.78 9.15 -14.58
CA LEU A 188 -33.24 10.17 -15.48
C LEU A 188 -34.22 10.55 -16.61
N ASN A 189 -35.17 9.65 -16.91
CA ASN A 189 -36.01 9.71 -18.13
C ASN A 189 -37.53 9.83 -17.84
N ARG A 190 -37.96 9.93 -16.58
CA ARG A 190 -39.39 10.09 -16.21
C ARG A 190 -39.58 11.32 -15.33
N ALA A 191 -40.80 11.88 -15.36
CA ALA A 191 -41.34 12.86 -14.40
C ALA A 191 -40.97 12.48 -12.95
N PRO A 192 -40.95 13.41 -11.96
CA PRO A 192 -40.32 13.19 -10.66
C PRO A 192 -40.65 11.83 -10.04
N GLY A 193 -39.64 10.96 -9.93
CA GLY A 193 -39.82 9.57 -9.50
C GLY A 193 -38.53 8.74 -9.48
N THR A 194 -38.66 7.47 -9.09
CA THR A 194 -37.56 6.49 -9.03
C THR A 194 -37.61 5.51 -10.20
N CYS A 195 -36.52 4.80 -10.46
CA CYS A 195 -36.43 3.76 -11.50
C CYS A 195 -37.50 2.67 -11.32
N GLY A 196 -37.67 2.15 -10.09
CA GLY A 196 -38.73 1.20 -9.75
C GLY A 196 -38.62 -0.20 -10.36
N ALA A 197 -37.55 -0.47 -11.13
CA ALA A 197 -37.28 -1.80 -11.67
C ALA A 197 -37.17 -2.84 -10.55
N ASP A 198 -37.70 -4.03 -10.80
CA ASP A 198 -37.63 -5.13 -9.86
C ASP A 198 -36.20 -5.69 -9.81
N LEU A 199 -35.57 -5.63 -8.64
CA LEU A 199 -34.21 -6.12 -8.45
C LEU A 199 -34.19 -7.64 -8.22
N THR A 200 -35.32 -8.24 -7.83
CA THR A 200 -35.42 -9.70 -7.61
C THR A 200 -35.57 -10.46 -8.92
N ALA A 201 -35.93 -9.77 -10.00
CA ALA A 201 -36.15 -10.36 -11.32
C ALA A 201 -34.85 -10.71 -12.08
N GLN A 202 -33.67 -10.42 -11.53
CA GLN A 202 -32.42 -10.87 -12.13
C GLN A 202 -32.15 -12.33 -11.81
N ASP A 203 -31.88 -13.13 -12.84
CA ASP A 203 -31.49 -14.52 -12.65
C ASP A 203 -30.24 -14.63 -11.77
N PRO A 204 -30.21 -15.53 -10.79
CA PRO A 204 -29.02 -15.80 -10.00
C PRO A 204 -27.93 -16.41 -10.91
N LEU A 205 -26.73 -15.84 -10.87
CA LEU A 205 -25.57 -16.39 -11.58
C LEU A 205 -24.70 -17.16 -10.58
N PRO A 206 -24.52 -18.48 -10.73
CA PRO A 206 -23.65 -19.27 -9.87
C PRO A 206 -22.22 -18.73 -9.84
N ALA A 207 -21.62 -18.68 -8.65
CA ALA A 207 -20.22 -18.30 -8.49
C ALA A 207 -19.31 -19.54 -8.44
N PRO A 208 -18.08 -19.47 -8.99
CA PRO A 208 -17.07 -20.50 -8.78
C PRO A 208 -16.76 -20.70 -7.30
N TRP A 209 -16.42 -21.93 -6.92
CA TRP A 209 -16.18 -22.28 -5.52
C TRP A 209 -14.97 -21.54 -4.94
N GLU A 210 -13.96 -21.22 -5.76
CA GLU A 210 -12.78 -20.45 -5.37
C GLU A 210 -13.19 -19.05 -4.91
N THR A 211 -14.10 -18.40 -5.64
CA THR A 211 -14.63 -17.07 -5.28
C THR A 211 -15.49 -17.11 -4.03
N ILE A 212 -16.30 -18.15 -3.87
CA ILE A 212 -17.11 -18.35 -2.66
C ILE A 212 -16.20 -18.51 -1.45
N ARG A 213 -15.15 -19.33 -1.58
CA ARG A 213 -14.13 -19.52 -0.55
C ARG A 213 -13.38 -18.23 -0.24
N ALA A 214 -13.00 -17.44 -1.25
CA ALA A 214 -12.35 -16.15 -1.06
C ALA A 214 -13.25 -15.15 -0.30
N SER A 215 -14.54 -15.07 -0.66
CA SER A 215 -15.50 -14.22 0.06
C SER A 215 -15.64 -14.65 1.53
N ALA A 216 -15.77 -15.96 1.77
CA ALA A 216 -15.86 -16.51 3.12
C ALA A 216 -14.58 -16.27 3.94
N MET A 217 -13.42 -16.39 3.32
CA MET A 217 -12.14 -16.08 3.96
C MET A 217 -12.11 -14.62 4.42
N PHE A 218 -12.45 -13.65 3.56
CA PHE A 218 -12.45 -12.24 3.98
C PHE A 218 -13.46 -11.94 5.08
N GLU A 219 -14.66 -12.53 5.03
CA GLU A 219 -15.63 -12.41 6.10
C GLU A 219 -15.08 -12.96 7.43
N GLN A 220 -14.40 -14.11 7.39
CA GLN A 220 -13.75 -14.70 8.57
C GLN A 220 -12.62 -13.80 9.09
N VAL A 221 -11.78 -13.23 8.23
CA VAL A 221 -10.73 -12.29 8.63
C VAL A 221 -11.36 -11.06 9.33
N ILE A 222 -12.42 -10.50 8.76
CA ILE A 222 -13.10 -9.33 9.34
C ILE A 222 -13.76 -9.69 10.67
N ALA A 223 -14.43 -10.84 10.77
CA ALA A 223 -15.12 -11.31 11.97
C ALA A 223 -14.17 -11.79 13.09
N GLY A 224 -13.04 -12.39 12.73
CA GLY A 224 -11.98 -12.82 13.67
C GLY A 224 -11.08 -11.67 14.11
N GLY A 225 -10.92 -10.64 13.28
CA GLY A 225 -10.18 -9.42 13.60
C GLY A 225 -8.66 -9.56 13.44
N HIS A 226 -8.17 -10.76 13.13
CA HIS A 226 -6.75 -11.04 12.85
C HIS A 226 -6.65 -12.11 11.76
N ALA A 227 -5.52 -12.10 11.04
CA ALA A 227 -5.17 -13.14 10.09
C ALA A 227 -3.67 -13.11 9.75
N ALA A 228 -3.12 -14.29 9.50
CA ALA A 228 -1.71 -14.43 9.13
C ALA A 228 -1.43 -13.94 7.70
N VAL A 229 -0.30 -13.24 7.55
CA VAL A 229 0.33 -12.94 6.26
C VAL A 229 1.78 -13.37 6.37
N HIS A 230 2.25 -14.25 5.49
CA HIS A 230 3.64 -14.73 5.48
C HIS A 230 4.08 -15.35 6.82
N GLY A 231 3.15 -16.06 7.48
CA GLY A 231 3.38 -16.72 8.77
C GLY A 231 3.36 -15.79 9.99
N ILE A 232 3.09 -14.50 9.81
CA ILE A 232 3.02 -13.50 10.88
C ILE A 232 1.56 -13.07 11.06
N ASP A 233 1.07 -13.08 12.31
CA ASP A 233 -0.28 -12.64 12.62
C ASP A 233 -0.41 -11.11 12.58
N TYR A 234 -1.45 -10.63 11.90
CA TYR A 234 -1.73 -9.20 11.76
C TYR A 234 -3.20 -8.91 12.08
N PRO A 235 -3.52 -7.70 12.59
CA PRO A 235 -4.90 -7.23 12.65
C PRO A 235 -5.55 -7.25 11.27
N SER A 236 -6.85 -7.55 11.21
CA SER A 236 -7.59 -7.73 9.96
C SER A 236 -7.48 -6.54 9.01
N LEU A 237 -7.40 -5.31 9.55
CA LEU A 237 -7.18 -4.11 8.76
C LEU A 237 -5.84 -4.12 8.03
N GLU A 238 -4.76 -4.54 8.70
CA GLU A 238 -3.42 -4.63 8.09
C GLU A 238 -3.36 -5.78 7.08
N THR A 239 -4.04 -6.89 7.35
CA THR A 239 -4.20 -7.99 6.39
C THR A 239 -4.91 -7.52 5.12
N LEU A 240 -6.06 -6.84 5.23
CA LEU A 240 -6.79 -6.33 4.07
C LEU A 240 -6.02 -5.23 3.32
N ARG A 241 -5.25 -4.40 4.04
CA ARG A 241 -4.28 -3.47 3.42
C ARG A 241 -3.21 -4.23 2.65
N ALA A 242 -2.74 -5.39 3.13
CA ALA A 242 -1.80 -6.23 2.38
C ALA A 242 -2.41 -6.71 1.06
N TRP A 243 -3.65 -7.21 1.08
CA TRP A 243 -4.38 -7.59 -0.13
C TRP A 243 -4.54 -6.42 -1.11
N GLN A 244 -4.96 -5.26 -0.61
CA GLN A 244 -5.06 -4.04 -1.41
C GLN A 244 -3.72 -3.63 -2.02
N SER A 245 -2.64 -3.65 -1.21
CA SER A 245 -1.29 -3.30 -1.65
C SER A 245 -0.77 -4.26 -2.71
N ALA A 246 -1.01 -5.56 -2.54
CA ALA A 246 -0.64 -6.59 -3.49
C ALA A 246 -1.39 -6.42 -4.82
N ILE A 247 -2.69 -6.12 -4.79
CA ILE A 247 -3.48 -5.88 -6.01
C ILE A 247 -2.89 -4.72 -6.79
N GLY A 248 -2.62 -3.58 -6.16
CA GLY A 248 -2.03 -2.45 -6.89
C GLY A 248 -0.61 -2.73 -7.39
N ILE A 249 0.20 -3.54 -6.70
CA ILE A 249 1.49 -4.01 -7.23
C ILE A 249 1.28 -4.89 -8.48
N ALA A 250 0.35 -5.85 -8.43
CA ALA A 250 0.08 -6.73 -9.56
C ALA A 250 -0.42 -5.96 -10.79
N VAL A 251 -1.34 -5.00 -10.59
CA VAL A 251 -1.82 -4.09 -11.64
C VAL A 251 -0.67 -3.27 -12.23
N ALA A 252 0.18 -2.68 -11.38
CA ALA A 252 1.34 -1.88 -11.83
C ALA A 252 2.33 -2.68 -12.68
N LEU A 253 2.50 -3.96 -12.35
CA LEU A 253 3.37 -4.88 -13.05
C LEU A 253 2.68 -5.53 -14.27
N GLY A 254 1.46 -5.12 -14.62
CA GLY A 254 0.75 -5.62 -15.79
C GLY A 254 0.29 -7.08 -15.66
N ARG A 255 0.16 -7.61 -14.44
CA ARG A 255 -0.25 -9.00 -14.18
C ARG A 255 -1.73 -9.26 -14.46
N THR A 256 -2.54 -8.20 -14.47
CA THR A 256 -3.99 -8.27 -14.68
C THR A 256 -4.33 -7.75 -16.07
N PRO A 257 -4.76 -8.61 -17.01
CA PRO A 257 -5.02 -8.22 -18.40
C PRO A 257 -6.30 -7.39 -18.56
N THR A 258 -7.18 -7.40 -17.56
CA THR A 258 -8.61 -7.12 -17.69
C THR A 258 -8.99 -5.65 -17.57
N ILE A 259 -8.09 -4.74 -17.17
CA ILE A 259 -8.52 -3.36 -16.89
C ILE A 259 -7.39 -2.31 -16.97
N ASP A 260 -7.75 -1.13 -17.48
CA ASP A 260 -7.00 0.14 -17.30
C ASP A 260 -7.22 0.75 -15.89
N TRP A 261 -7.89 -0.01 -15.01
CA TRP A 261 -8.21 0.41 -13.65
C TRP A 261 -6.94 0.58 -12.83
N GLY A 262 -6.76 1.78 -12.29
CA GLY A 262 -5.77 2.03 -11.24
C GLY A 262 -4.30 1.89 -11.66
N ARG A 263 -3.98 1.67 -12.95
CA ARG A 263 -2.60 1.47 -13.46
C ARG A 263 -1.62 2.59 -13.05
N THR A 264 -2.13 3.75 -12.67
CA THR A 264 -1.31 4.93 -12.35
C THR A 264 -1.69 5.65 -11.05
N HIS A 265 -2.67 5.18 -10.26
CA HIS A 265 -3.19 6.00 -9.16
C HIS A 265 -3.41 5.25 -7.83
N ARG A 266 -2.63 5.64 -6.81
CA ARG A 266 -2.66 5.20 -5.39
C ARG A 266 -4.01 5.34 -4.67
N ARG A 267 -5.02 5.88 -5.34
CA ARG A 267 -6.34 6.23 -4.80
C ARG A 267 -7.49 5.66 -5.64
N ALA A 268 -7.25 4.57 -6.37
CA ALA A 268 -8.29 3.94 -7.18
C ALA A 268 -9.38 3.34 -6.28
N THR A 269 -10.64 3.71 -6.54
CA THR A 269 -11.83 3.12 -5.90
C THR A 269 -11.95 1.66 -6.35
N PRO A 270 -12.18 0.69 -5.46
CA PRO A 270 -12.30 -0.71 -5.85
C PRO A 270 -13.42 -0.93 -6.88
N PRO A 271 -13.22 -1.81 -7.89
CA PRO A 271 -14.26 -2.17 -8.84
C PRO A 271 -15.52 -2.67 -8.13
N ARG A 272 -16.69 -2.25 -8.63
CA ARG A 272 -17.98 -2.72 -8.10
C ARG A 272 -18.37 -4.09 -8.62
N ASP A 273 -17.94 -4.42 -9.83
CA ASP A 273 -18.16 -5.75 -10.39
C ASP A 273 -17.41 -6.80 -9.55
N PRO A 274 -18.13 -7.76 -8.92
CA PRO A 274 -17.47 -8.77 -8.10
C PRO A 274 -16.64 -9.76 -8.92
N ALA A 275 -16.94 -10.00 -10.20
CA ALA A 275 -16.13 -10.88 -11.04
C ALA A 275 -14.75 -10.27 -11.31
N VAL A 276 -14.73 -8.96 -11.57
CA VAL A 276 -13.51 -8.17 -11.70
C VAL A 276 -12.69 -8.18 -10.41
N MET A 277 -13.35 -7.95 -9.26
CA MET A 277 -12.67 -8.03 -7.96
C MET A 277 -12.13 -9.44 -7.67
N ALA A 278 -12.84 -10.49 -8.07
CA ALA A 278 -12.39 -11.87 -7.91
C ALA A 278 -11.11 -12.14 -8.70
N ASP A 279 -11.04 -11.70 -9.96
CA ASP A 279 -9.83 -11.82 -10.79
C ASP A 279 -8.61 -11.15 -10.12
N LEU A 280 -8.80 -9.95 -9.56
CA LEU A 280 -7.76 -9.24 -8.81
C LEU A 280 -7.33 -10.01 -7.56
N VAL A 281 -8.28 -10.51 -6.77
CA VAL A 281 -8.01 -11.31 -5.56
C VAL A 281 -7.26 -12.59 -5.92
N MET A 282 -7.76 -13.37 -6.87
CA MET A 282 -7.14 -14.63 -7.28
C MET A 282 -5.73 -14.43 -7.87
N THR A 283 -5.51 -13.33 -8.59
CA THR A 283 -4.18 -12.99 -9.13
C THR A 283 -3.13 -12.82 -8.04
N VAL A 284 -3.51 -12.20 -6.91
CA VAL A 284 -2.57 -11.91 -5.83
C VAL A 284 -2.55 -12.95 -4.72
N GLN A 285 -3.55 -13.80 -4.64
CA GLN A 285 -3.68 -14.80 -3.58
C GLN A 285 -2.40 -15.61 -3.35
N PRO A 286 -1.66 -16.11 -4.36
CA PRO A 286 -0.41 -16.84 -4.11
C PRO A 286 0.64 -16.02 -3.35
N LEU A 287 0.67 -14.70 -3.53
CA LEU A 287 1.58 -13.82 -2.80
C LEU A 287 1.18 -13.71 -1.32
N LEU A 288 -0.11 -13.67 -1.00
CA LEU A 288 -0.59 -13.51 0.37
C LEU A 288 -0.58 -14.85 1.14
N ASP A 289 -0.88 -15.95 0.44
CA ASP A 289 -0.92 -17.30 0.99
C ASP A 289 0.49 -17.91 1.19
N ALA A 290 1.55 -17.24 0.70
CA ALA A 290 2.93 -17.69 0.90
C ALA A 290 3.22 -17.88 2.40
N ALA A 291 3.89 -18.98 2.76
CA ALA A 291 4.09 -19.34 4.16
C ALA A 291 5.11 -18.45 4.85
N THR A 292 6.05 -17.89 4.09
CA THR A 292 7.16 -17.07 4.60
C THR A 292 7.41 -15.82 3.76
N PRO A 293 8.05 -14.78 4.34
CA PRO A 293 8.44 -13.59 3.57
C PRO A 293 9.40 -13.90 2.41
N ASP A 294 10.18 -14.98 2.53
CA ASP A 294 11.11 -15.44 1.51
C ASP A 294 10.39 -16.00 0.27
N GLU A 295 9.40 -16.86 0.46
CA GLU A 295 8.56 -17.38 -0.63
C GLU A 295 7.78 -16.25 -1.32
N ALA A 296 7.23 -15.33 -0.52
CA ALA A 296 6.55 -14.15 -1.03
C ALA A 296 7.48 -13.25 -1.86
N ALA A 297 8.73 -13.09 -1.42
CA ALA A 297 9.74 -12.35 -2.16
C ALA A 297 10.06 -13.00 -3.52
N ASP A 298 10.11 -14.34 -3.59
CA ASP A 298 10.31 -15.05 -4.86
C ASP A 298 9.16 -14.85 -5.85
N ILE A 299 7.92 -14.75 -5.35
CA ILE A 299 6.76 -14.38 -6.16
C ILE A 299 6.89 -12.95 -6.70
N LEU A 300 7.20 -11.98 -5.84
CA LEU A 300 7.38 -10.58 -6.26
C LEU A 300 8.49 -10.43 -7.30
N GLN A 301 9.61 -11.15 -7.13
CA GLN A 301 10.70 -11.13 -8.10
C GLN A 301 10.33 -11.74 -9.44
N ARG A 302 9.55 -12.83 -9.45
CA ARG A 302 8.99 -13.39 -10.68
C ARG A 302 8.12 -12.36 -11.39
N TRP A 303 7.21 -11.71 -10.68
CA TRP A 303 6.36 -10.66 -11.26
C TRP A 303 7.18 -9.50 -11.83
N CYS A 304 8.24 -9.05 -11.15
CA CYS A 304 9.13 -8.04 -11.69
C CYS A 304 9.84 -8.51 -12.97
N ARG A 305 10.34 -9.75 -13.02
CA ARG A 305 10.99 -10.31 -14.21
C ARG A 305 10.03 -10.39 -15.40
N ASP A 306 8.82 -10.87 -15.18
CA ASP A 306 7.78 -10.97 -16.21
C ASP A 306 7.40 -9.59 -16.76
N ALA A 307 7.41 -8.56 -15.90
CA ALA A 307 7.22 -7.16 -16.29
C ALA A 307 8.46 -6.50 -16.94
N GLY A 308 9.54 -7.24 -17.17
CA GLY A 308 10.80 -6.71 -17.74
C GLY A 308 11.66 -5.90 -16.76
N ILE A 309 11.31 -5.86 -15.46
CA ILE A 309 12.02 -5.13 -14.42
C ILE A 309 13.11 -6.02 -13.81
N ARG A 310 14.35 -5.87 -14.30
CA ARG A 310 15.50 -6.66 -13.82
C ARG A 310 16.06 -6.24 -12.46
N SER A 311 15.79 -5.00 -12.03
CA SER A 311 16.35 -4.42 -10.80
C SER A 311 15.30 -3.56 -10.08
N PRO A 312 14.32 -4.18 -9.39
CA PRO A 312 13.32 -3.43 -8.64
C PRO A 312 13.95 -2.61 -7.50
N HIS A 313 13.35 -1.46 -7.19
CA HIS A 313 13.75 -0.55 -6.11
C HIS A 313 12.52 -0.15 -5.27
N ALA A 314 12.71 0.61 -4.18
CA ALA A 314 11.61 0.99 -3.28
C ALA A 314 10.39 1.59 -4.01
N ASP A 315 10.63 2.50 -4.97
CA ASP A 315 9.55 3.11 -5.76
C ASP A 315 8.80 2.13 -6.69
N THR A 316 9.37 0.95 -7.01
CA THR A 316 8.70 -0.09 -7.81
C THR A 316 7.43 -0.57 -7.12
N PHE A 317 7.44 -0.62 -5.79
CA PHE A 317 6.29 -1.04 -4.98
C PHE A 317 5.59 0.15 -4.31
N GLY A 318 6.29 1.25 -4.04
CA GLY A 318 5.77 2.38 -3.24
C GLY A 318 4.87 3.38 -3.97
N ARG A 319 4.87 3.44 -5.31
CA ARG A 319 4.11 4.47 -6.05
C ARG A 319 2.62 4.17 -6.21
N VAL A 320 2.19 2.93 -5.99
CA VAL A 320 0.89 2.45 -6.51
C VAL A 320 -0.15 2.15 -5.43
N THR A 321 0.23 2.00 -4.16
CA THR A 321 -0.72 1.63 -3.08
C THR A 321 -0.45 2.33 -1.74
N ALA A 322 -1.41 2.27 -0.81
CA ALA A 322 -1.13 2.58 0.59
C ALA A 322 -0.06 1.60 1.11
N PRO A 323 0.94 2.04 1.89
CA PRO A 323 1.92 1.13 2.46
C PRO A 323 1.21 0.15 3.39
N SER A 324 1.49 -1.14 3.21
CA SER A 324 1.07 -2.21 4.11
C SER A 324 2.27 -2.64 4.94
N THR A 325 2.12 -2.60 6.26
CA THR A 325 3.16 -3.09 7.16
C THR A 325 3.35 -4.60 7.00
N ALA A 326 2.26 -5.33 6.74
CA ALA A 326 2.26 -6.77 6.52
C ALA A 326 3.01 -7.23 5.25
N LEU A 327 3.05 -6.43 4.17
CA LEU A 327 3.88 -6.74 2.99
C LEU A 327 5.34 -6.29 3.12
N THR A 328 5.67 -5.49 4.14
CA THR A 328 7.01 -4.90 4.28
C THR A 328 8.11 -5.96 4.36
N PRO A 329 7.96 -7.10 5.10
CA PRO A 329 8.96 -8.17 5.12
C PRO A 329 9.24 -8.75 3.72
N ALA A 330 8.20 -9.15 2.97
CA ALA A 330 8.39 -9.72 1.63
C ALA A 330 9.01 -8.73 0.64
N ILE A 331 8.56 -7.47 0.65
CA ILE A 331 9.14 -6.41 -0.19
C ILE A 331 10.60 -6.14 0.20
N ALA A 332 10.91 -6.14 1.51
CA ALA A 332 12.27 -5.98 2.00
C ALA A 332 13.18 -7.07 1.45
N THR A 333 12.78 -8.33 1.63
CA THR A 333 13.52 -9.50 1.18
C THR A 333 13.71 -9.49 -0.34
N ALA A 334 12.65 -9.17 -1.10
CA ALA A 334 12.74 -9.05 -2.56
C ALA A 334 13.76 -8.00 -2.98
N LEU A 335 13.73 -6.82 -2.37
CA LEU A 335 14.66 -5.71 -2.62
C LEU A 335 16.08 -5.99 -2.11
N GLN A 336 16.27 -6.78 -1.05
CA GLN A 336 17.60 -7.18 -0.58
C GLN A 336 18.28 -8.08 -1.63
N ARG A 337 17.54 -9.07 -2.13
CA ARG A 337 18.02 -10.04 -3.12
C ARG A 337 18.35 -9.42 -4.49
N THR A 338 17.65 -8.36 -4.90
CA THR A 338 17.89 -7.65 -6.18
C THR A 338 18.66 -6.34 -6.04
N GLY A 339 18.79 -5.83 -4.82
CA GLY A 339 19.13 -4.45 -4.51
C GLY A 339 20.54 -4.02 -4.91
N ARG A 340 20.62 -2.79 -5.42
CA ARG A 340 21.85 -2.00 -5.36
C ARG A 340 22.33 -1.91 -3.90
N VAL A 341 23.63 -2.06 -3.67
CA VAL A 341 24.34 -1.98 -2.36
C VAL A 341 23.83 -0.88 -1.42
N HIS A 342 23.33 0.20 -2.00
CA HIS A 342 22.63 1.28 -1.33
C HIS A 342 21.52 0.85 -0.35
N ILE A 343 20.68 -0.15 -0.68
CA ILE A 343 19.54 -0.55 0.18
C ILE A 343 19.97 -1.56 1.25
N LEU A 344 20.93 -2.44 0.91
CA LEU A 344 21.52 -3.40 1.84
C LEU A 344 22.22 -2.68 2.99
N LEU A 345 23.09 -1.70 2.69
CA LEU A 345 23.86 -0.96 3.70
C LEU A 345 23.00 -0.02 4.58
N THR A 346 22.01 0.66 4.00
CA THR A 346 21.14 1.57 4.78
C THR A 346 20.22 0.78 5.72
N ARG A 347 19.79 -0.43 5.35
CA ARG A 347 18.86 -1.23 6.15
C ARG A 347 19.54 -2.17 7.14
N GLU A 348 20.72 -2.71 6.82
CA GLU A 348 21.60 -3.37 7.82
C GLU A 348 21.82 -2.45 9.02
N ARG A 349 21.99 -1.14 8.79
CA ARG A 349 22.14 -0.15 9.87
C ARG A 349 20.88 0.20 10.63
N LEU A 350 19.72 0.26 9.96
CA LEU A 350 18.45 0.51 10.64
C LEU A 350 18.05 -0.68 11.52
N ILE A 351 18.40 -1.91 11.11
CA ILE A 351 18.24 -3.12 11.92
C ILE A 351 19.32 -3.19 13.02
N ALA A 352 20.56 -2.79 12.70
CA ALA A 352 21.69 -2.77 13.64
C ALA A 352 21.79 -1.49 14.51
N GLN A 353 20.79 -0.60 14.50
CA GLN A 353 20.73 0.54 15.43
C GLN A 353 20.61 0.11 16.90
N GLN A 354 20.47 -1.20 17.18
CA GLN A 354 20.61 -1.76 18.52
C GLN A 354 22.03 -2.24 18.86
N GLN A 355 22.93 -2.43 17.89
CA GLN A 355 24.36 -2.77 18.09
C GLN A 355 25.12 -2.66 16.75
N LEU A 356 25.85 -1.58 16.52
CA LEU A 356 26.96 -1.58 15.55
C LEU A 356 28.28 -1.63 16.33
N PRO A 357 29.25 -2.47 15.93
CA PRO A 357 30.63 -2.23 16.29
C PRO A 357 31.05 -0.91 15.64
N VAL A 358 31.54 0.01 16.47
CA VAL A 358 32.21 1.23 16.02
C VAL A 358 33.30 0.79 15.04
N GLN A 359 33.26 1.30 13.80
CA GLN A 359 34.38 1.10 12.89
C GLN A 359 35.56 1.85 13.50
N ASP A 360 36.68 1.16 13.70
CA ASP A 360 37.84 1.76 14.37
C ASP A 360 38.59 2.77 13.47
N TRP A 361 38.07 3.12 12.30
CA TRP A 361 38.63 4.08 11.33
C TRP A 361 37.64 5.23 11.02
N THR A 362 38.16 6.42 10.68
CA THR A 362 37.38 7.63 10.36
C THR A 362 37.57 8.03 8.89
N LEU A 363 36.80 9.01 8.40
CA LEU A 363 36.97 9.48 7.01
C LEU A 363 38.34 10.10 6.72
N ASP A 364 39.04 10.56 7.77
CA ASP A 364 40.38 11.11 7.65
C ASP A 364 41.42 10.02 7.34
N ASP A 365 41.05 8.74 7.49
CA ASP A 365 41.85 7.58 7.10
C ASP A 365 41.64 7.22 5.60
N VAL A 366 40.71 7.87 4.89
CA VAL A 366 40.36 7.54 3.50
C VAL A 366 40.92 8.58 2.52
N PRO A 367 41.85 8.21 1.62
CA PRO A 367 42.29 9.11 0.54
C PRO A 367 41.22 9.28 -0.53
N GLN A 368 41.29 10.39 -1.28
CA GLN A 368 40.44 10.59 -2.47
C GLN A 368 40.68 9.54 -3.57
N LEU A 369 41.89 8.98 -3.65
CA LEU A 369 42.22 7.83 -4.50
C LEU A 369 42.88 6.73 -3.66
N VAL A 370 42.12 5.68 -3.33
CA VAL A 370 42.66 4.51 -2.60
C VAL A 370 43.84 3.85 -3.31
N TRP A 371 44.70 3.15 -2.59
CA TRP A 371 45.87 2.47 -3.13
C TRP A 371 45.56 1.62 -4.37
N PRO A 372 46.42 1.64 -5.41
CA PRO A 372 46.29 0.74 -6.56
C PRO A 372 46.25 -0.74 -6.14
N CYS A 373 46.93 -1.06 -5.02
CA CYS A 373 46.99 -2.39 -4.43
C CYS A 373 45.62 -2.91 -3.95
N ALA A 374 44.68 -2.01 -3.63
CA ALA A 374 43.34 -2.34 -3.13
C ALA A 374 42.37 -2.81 -4.23
N LEU A 375 42.61 -2.44 -5.50
CA LEU A 375 41.80 -2.94 -6.61
C LEU A 375 42.16 -4.39 -6.94
N PRO A 376 41.19 -5.21 -7.41
CA PRO A 376 41.47 -6.56 -7.90
C PRO A 376 42.48 -6.54 -9.06
N PRO A 377 43.36 -7.55 -9.21
CA PRO A 377 44.44 -7.57 -10.20
C PRO A 377 43.98 -7.19 -11.62
N GLN A 378 42.83 -7.72 -12.05
CA GLN A 378 42.24 -7.48 -13.38
C GLN A 378 41.76 -6.04 -13.61
N ARG A 379 41.63 -5.21 -12.56
CA ARG A 379 41.16 -3.81 -12.66
C ARG A 379 42.28 -2.77 -12.48
N ARG A 380 43.49 -3.18 -12.06
CA ARG A 380 44.62 -2.28 -11.78
C ARG A 380 45.18 -1.56 -12.99
N SER A 381 44.94 -2.08 -14.20
CA SER A 381 45.38 -1.52 -15.48
C SER A 381 44.21 -1.08 -16.37
N SER A 382 43.02 -0.90 -15.79
CA SER A 382 41.82 -0.53 -16.54
C SER A 382 41.94 0.85 -17.18
N ARG A 383 41.69 0.93 -18.49
CA ARG A 383 41.60 2.20 -19.25
C ARG A 383 40.15 2.67 -19.45
N LYS A 384 39.16 1.80 -19.21
CA LYS A 384 37.72 2.11 -19.38
C LYS A 384 36.82 1.27 -18.45
N PRO A 385 36.27 1.84 -17.36
CA PRO A 385 36.60 3.16 -16.81
C PRO A 385 38.08 3.26 -16.44
N ASP A 386 38.63 4.47 -16.48
CA ASP A 386 40.02 4.72 -16.10
C ASP A 386 40.27 4.30 -14.64
N VAL A 387 41.44 3.73 -14.37
CA VAL A 387 41.83 3.24 -13.04
C VAL A 387 41.73 4.30 -11.96
N LEU A 388 42.00 5.58 -12.25
CA LEU A 388 41.87 6.66 -11.27
C LEU A 388 40.40 6.87 -10.85
N ILE A 389 39.48 6.75 -11.81
CA ILE A 389 38.03 6.79 -11.51
C ILE A 389 37.64 5.57 -10.67
N LEU A 390 38.17 4.38 -10.96
CA LEU A 390 37.89 3.18 -10.17
C LEU A 390 38.36 3.33 -8.72
N ARG A 391 39.55 3.91 -8.51
CA ARG A 391 40.09 4.21 -7.18
C ARG A 391 39.22 5.23 -6.44
N ALA A 392 38.84 6.34 -7.09
CA ALA A 392 37.93 7.33 -6.51
C ALA A 392 36.57 6.75 -6.13
N VAL A 393 35.98 5.91 -6.99
CA VAL A 393 34.70 5.25 -6.69
C VAL A 393 34.85 4.27 -5.53
N THR A 394 36.01 3.62 -5.37
CA THR A 394 36.27 2.76 -4.21
C THR A 394 36.34 3.58 -2.91
N SER A 395 36.98 4.76 -2.92
CA SER A 395 36.93 5.71 -1.79
C SER A 395 35.49 6.13 -1.46
N LEU A 396 34.69 6.49 -2.46
CA LEU A 396 33.27 6.82 -2.27
C LEU A 396 32.48 5.66 -1.64
N VAL A 397 32.77 4.41 -2.04
CA VAL A 397 32.15 3.21 -1.45
C VAL A 397 32.57 3.04 0.01
N LEU A 398 33.85 3.25 0.35
CA LEU A 398 34.34 3.21 1.74
C LEU A 398 33.65 4.25 2.62
N THR A 399 33.65 5.53 2.21
CA THR A 399 32.97 6.62 2.94
C THR A 399 31.52 6.24 3.24
N ARG A 400 30.85 5.67 2.23
CA ARG A 400 29.47 5.21 2.36
C ARG A 400 29.31 3.98 3.27
N ILE A 401 30.28 3.07 3.32
CA ILE A 401 30.33 1.97 4.29
C ILE A 401 30.47 2.53 5.72
N HIS A 402 31.18 3.65 5.91
CA HIS A 402 31.38 4.30 7.20
C HIS A 402 30.20 5.15 7.67
N ASP A 403 29.56 5.92 6.81
CA ASP A 403 28.52 6.89 7.22
C ASP A 403 27.12 6.72 6.58
N GLY A 404 26.99 5.93 5.51
CA GLY A 404 25.71 5.60 4.87
C GLY A 404 25.08 6.75 4.07
N HIS A 405 25.76 7.88 3.90
CA HIS A 405 25.18 9.05 3.23
C HIS A 405 25.01 8.85 1.71
N PRO A 406 24.13 9.62 1.03
CA PRO A 406 24.00 9.62 -0.42
C PRO A 406 25.32 9.90 -1.15
N TRP A 407 25.49 9.43 -2.40
CA TRP A 407 26.75 9.60 -3.16
C TRP A 407 27.21 11.06 -3.29
N ALA A 408 26.27 12.00 -3.37
CA ALA A 408 26.57 13.43 -3.42
C ALA A 408 27.26 13.91 -2.13
N GLU A 409 26.74 13.46 -0.99
CA GLU A 409 27.25 13.82 0.33
C GLU A 409 28.57 13.13 0.63
N ALA A 410 28.67 11.83 0.32
CA ALA A 410 29.93 11.09 0.40
C ALA A 410 31.03 11.74 -0.47
N GLY A 411 30.65 12.29 -1.63
CA GLY A 411 31.53 13.10 -2.46
C GLY A 411 31.98 14.38 -1.77
N ALA A 412 31.02 15.19 -1.29
CA ALA A 412 31.31 16.45 -0.60
C ALA A 412 32.29 16.26 0.57
N ARG A 413 32.10 15.19 1.36
CA ARG A 413 32.96 14.84 2.49
C ARG A 413 34.37 14.43 2.10
N LEU A 414 34.58 13.91 0.88
CA LEU A 414 35.89 13.62 0.31
C LEU A 414 36.43 14.77 -0.55
N GLY A 415 35.84 15.96 -0.52
CA GLY A 415 36.24 17.07 -1.42
C GLY A 415 35.97 16.80 -2.91
N ILE A 416 35.16 15.80 -3.25
CA ILE A 416 34.76 15.48 -4.63
C ILE A 416 33.43 16.20 -4.93
N PRO A 417 33.31 16.98 -6.02
CA PRO A 417 32.06 17.65 -6.37
C PRO A 417 30.84 16.70 -6.36
N PRO A 418 29.73 17.03 -5.68
CA PRO A 418 28.59 16.13 -5.50
C PRO A 418 28.02 15.55 -6.81
N ALA A 419 28.02 16.35 -7.88
CA ALA A 419 27.58 15.93 -9.20
C ALA A 419 28.53 14.87 -9.81
N LYS A 420 29.85 15.02 -9.61
CA LYS A 420 30.88 14.07 -10.09
C LYS A 420 30.79 12.75 -9.35
N ALA A 421 30.64 12.79 -8.03
CA ALA A 421 30.47 11.58 -7.24
C ALA A 421 29.26 10.75 -7.73
N ARG A 422 28.14 11.39 -8.05
CA ARG A 422 26.97 10.74 -8.68
C ARG A 422 27.28 10.23 -10.09
N GLN A 423 27.96 11.02 -10.91
CA GLN A 423 28.27 10.67 -12.30
C GLN A 423 29.21 9.45 -12.39
N TRP A 424 30.31 9.46 -11.64
CA TRP A 424 31.32 8.39 -11.66
C TRP A 424 30.78 7.07 -11.10
N THR A 425 30.04 7.13 -9.99
CA THR A 425 29.39 5.93 -9.43
C THR A 425 28.34 5.37 -10.40
N ARG A 426 27.52 6.22 -11.02
CA ARG A 426 26.56 5.79 -12.05
C ARG A 426 27.24 5.17 -13.28
N TYR A 427 28.36 5.75 -13.70
CA TYR A 427 29.14 5.25 -14.84
C TYR A 427 29.75 3.88 -14.55
N CYS A 428 30.46 3.72 -13.42
CA CYS A 428 31.10 2.47 -13.04
C CYS A 428 30.10 1.36 -12.68
N PHE A 429 28.90 1.71 -12.20
CA PHE A 429 27.85 0.73 -11.85
C PHE A 429 26.81 0.54 -12.96
N SER A 430 27.07 1.06 -14.16
CA SER A 430 26.22 0.83 -15.31
C SER A 430 26.33 -0.60 -15.82
N SER A 431 25.34 -1.06 -16.59
CA SER A 431 25.36 -2.36 -17.24
C SER A 431 26.42 -2.50 -18.34
N ALA A 432 27.09 -1.40 -18.72
CA ALA A 432 28.17 -1.42 -19.71
C ALA A 432 29.43 -2.16 -19.21
N PHE A 433 29.55 -2.40 -17.90
CA PHE A 433 30.72 -3.05 -17.29
C PHE A 433 30.32 -4.24 -16.40
N PRO A 434 30.09 -5.43 -16.99
CA PRO A 434 29.78 -6.64 -16.23
C PRO A 434 30.86 -6.94 -15.16
N GLY A 435 30.42 -7.34 -13.97
CA GLY A 435 31.30 -7.70 -12.84
C GLY A 435 31.98 -6.53 -12.12
N LEU A 436 32.14 -5.36 -12.76
CA LEU A 436 32.89 -4.23 -12.21
C LEU A 436 32.31 -3.72 -10.89
N ARG A 437 30.98 -3.66 -10.80
CA ARG A 437 30.31 -3.29 -9.55
C ARG A 437 30.70 -4.24 -8.40
N GLY A 438 30.71 -5.55 -8.63
CA GLY A 438 31.10 -6.54 -7.62
C GLY A 438 32.54 -6.39 -7.18
N ASP A 439 33.44 -6.19 -8.15
CA ASP A 439 34.87 -5.98 -7.93
C ASP A 439 35.16 -4.78 -7.01
N LEU A 440 34.53 -3.63 -7.26
CA LEU A 440 34.75 -2.40 -6.47
C LEU A 440 34.19 -2.51 -5.04
N LEU A 441 33.11 -3.26 -4.86
CA LEU A 441 32.52 -3.51 -3.54
C LEU A 441 33.36 -4.48 -2.72
N ALA A 442 33.85 -5.54 -3.35
CA ALA A 442 34.77 -6.47 -2.72
C ALA A 442 36.05 -5.75 -2.29
N ALA A 443 36.62 -4.92 -3.17
CA ALA A 443 37.79 -4.09 -2.86
C ALA A 443 37.58 -3.22 -1.61
N ALA A 444 36.46 -2.48 -1.56
CA ALA A 444 36.16 -1.62 -0.41
C ALA A 444 35.93 -2.42 0.88
N ARG A 445 35.24 -3.57 0.81
CA ARG A 445 35.02 -4.44 1.97
C ARG A 445 36.31 -5.05 2.51
N THR A 446 37.22 -5.46 1.63
CA THR A 446 38.55 -5.96 2.02
C THR A 446 39.41 -4.87 2.64
N LEU A 447 39.33 -3.65 2.10
CA LEU A 447 40.12 -2.51 2.57
C LEU A 447 39.60 -1.96 3.90
N SER A 448 38.29 -1.93 4.11
CA SER A 448 37.65 -1.35 5.32
C SER A 448 38.29 -1.79 6.65
N PRO A 449 38.44 -3.09 6.97
CA PRO A 449 39.05 -3.51 8.23
C PRO A 449 40.55 -3.21 8.30
N GLN A 450 41.23 -3.10 7.16
CA GLN A 450 42.68 -2.82 7.11
C GLN A 450 43.00 -1.36 7.43
N LEU A 451 42.07 -0.43 7.19
CA LEU A 451 42.26 0.99 7.52
C LEU A 451 42.47 1.22 9.02
N ALA A 452 41.90 0.37 9.88
CA ALA A 452 42.13 0.44 11.33
C ALA A 452 43.60 0.13 11.71
N ASP A 453 44.29 -0.69 10.90
CA ASP A 453 45.69 -1.06 11.09
C ASP A 453 46.67 -0.04 10.47
N GLN A 454 46.18 1.10 9.95
CA GLN A 454 47.03 2.17 9.43
C GLN A 454 47.73 2.89 10.61
N PRO A 455 49.09 2.92 10.65
CA PRO A 455 49.83 3.52 11.75
C PRO A 455 49.67 5.05 11.83
N GLU A 456 49.50 5.69 10.67
CA GLU A 456 49.26 7.13 10.54
C GLU A 456 47.77 7.39 10.36
N ARG A 457 47.04 7.27 11.48
CA ARG A 457 45.62 7.63 11.54
C ARG A 457 45.43 9.09 11.15
N ALA A 458 44.37 9.39 10.40
CA ALA A 458 44.05 10.70 9.86
C ALA A 458 45.08 11.28 8.86
N ALA A 459 45.92 10.45 8.24
CA ALA A 459 46.89 10.88 7.21
C ALA A 459 46.26 11.62 6.02
N TRP A 460 44.94 11.50 5.84
CA TRP A 460 44.21 12.07 4.71
C TRP A 460 43.19 13.15 5.13
N ALA A 461 43.25 13.65 6.38
CA ALA A 461 42.29 14.61 6.95
C ALA A 461 42.01 15.87 6.11
N HIS A 462 42.95 16.27 5.25
CA HIS A 462 42.83 17.45 4.40
C HIS A 462 42.45 17.09 2.96
N HIS A 463 41.20 16.71 2.70
CA HIS A 463 40.72 16.45 1.34
C HIS A 463 40.63 17.75 0.51
N PRO A 464 41.51 18.00 -0.47
CA PRO A 464 41.41 19.17 -1.32
C PRO A 464 40.13 19.13 -2.15
N VAL A 465 39.47 20.27 -2.32
CA VAL A 465 38.29 20.36 -3.19
C VAL A 465 38.73 20.19 -4.64
N LEU A 466 38.26 19.12 -5.27
CA LEU A 466 38.61 18.81 -6.65
C LEU A 466 37.90 19.74 -7.63
N PRO A 467 38.54 20.11 -8.76
CA PRO A 467 37.94 20.97 -9.75
C PRO A 467 36.78 20.26 -10.48
N ASP A 468 35.72 21.01 -10.79
CA ASP A 468 34.61 20.52 -11.62
C ASP A 468 34.99 20.52 -13.12
N ALA A 469 36.03 19.75 -13.47
CA ALA A 469 36.56 19.62 -14.83
C ALA A 469 36.04 18.36 -15.53
N TYR A 470 36.43 18.14 -16.79
CA TYR A 470 36.06 16.94 -17.55
C TYR A 470 37.09 15.82 -17.43
N GLY A 471 36.61 14.58 -17.31
CA GLY A 471 37.46 13.38 -17.31
C GLY A 471 38.49 13.36 -16.17
N LEU A 472 39.73 12.98 -16.50
CA LEU A 472 40.82 12.88 -15.52
C LEU A 472 41.31 14.25 -15.01
N LEU A 473 41.00 15.35 -15.70
CA LEU A 473 41.32 16.69 -15.21
C LEU A 473 40.61 17.00 -13.89
N SER A 474 39.46 16.36 -13.62
CA SER A 474 38.74 16.50 -12.34
C SER A 474 39.42 15.79 -11.17
N LEU A 475 40.47 15.00 -11.41
CA LEU A 475 41.26 14.34 -10.36
C LEU A 475 42.61 15.04 -10.14
N ARG A 476 42.86 16.16 -10.82
CA ARG A 476 44.08 16.96 -10.61
C ARG A 476 44.07 17.51 -9.19
N GLY A 477 45.15 17.26 -8.47
CA GLY A 477 45.30 17.68 -7.06
C GLY A 477 44.60 16.74 -6.07
N ALA A 478 44.04 15.61 -6.53
CA ALA A 478 43.50 14.62 -5.60
C ALA A 478 44.62 13.98 -4.78
N GLN A 479 44.33 13.70 -3.51
CA GLN A 479 45.18 12.85 -2.69
C GLN A 479 45.31 11.47 -3.33
N ASP A 480 46.54 11.08 -3.66
CA ASP A 480 46.86 9.86 -4.39
C ASP A 480 47.71 8.92 -3.51
N ALA A 481 47.08 7.87 -2.98
CA ALA A 481 47.78 6.89 -2.18
C ALA A 481 48.66 5.98 -3.06
N THR A 482 49.97 5.98 -2.82
CA THR A 482 50.93 5.17 -3.59
C THR A 482 51.04 3.75 -3.05
N CYS A 483 51.23 2.79 -3.96
CA CYS A 483 51.43 1.39 -3.57
C CYS A 483 52.86 1.19 -3.05
N ARG A 484 53.05 0.54 -1.89
CA ARG A 484 54.39 0.20 -1.36
C ARG A 484 55.25 -0.67 -2.29
N ARG A 485 54.62 -1.43 -3.20
CA ARG A 485 55.34 -2.21 -4.23
C ARG A 485 55.93 -1.32 -5.33
N VAL A 486 55.47 -0.08 -5.45
CA VAL A 486 55.91 0.91 -6.43
C VAL A 486 56.80 1.95 -5.75
N ASP A 487 56.41 2.40 -4.56
CA ASP A 487 57.15 3.35 -3.74
C ASP A 487 57.34 2.77 -2.32
N PRO A 488 58.52 2.19 -2.02
CA PRO A 488 58.83 1.62 -0.72
C PRO A 488 58.77 2.63 0.44
N THR A 489 58.83 3.93 0.16
CA THR A 489 58.81 5.00 1.17
C THR A 489 57.40 5.36 1.64
N SER A 490 56.37 4.85 0.96
CA SER A 490 54.98 5.04 1.35
C SER A 490 54.73 4.56 2.79
N PRO A 491 54.14 5.37 3.68
CA PRO A 491 54.03 5.07 5.11
C PRO A 491 53.15 3.84 5.40
N TRP A 492 52.24 3.46 4.49
CA TRP A 492 51.41 2.26 4.61
C TRP A 492 50.76 1.87 3.25
N CYS A 493 50.62 0.55 2.94
CA CYS A 493 49.74 0.03 1.87
C CYS A 493 48.94 -1.16 2.41
N PRO A 494 47.70 -1.35 1.96
CA PRO A 494 46.90 -2.55 2.14
C PRO A 494 47.67 -3.86 1.84
N CYS A 495 48.56 -3.85 0.83
CA CYS A 495 49.32 -5.05 0.46
C CYS A 495 50.49 -5.39 1.40
N SER A 496 50.76 -4.56 2.41
CA SER A 496 51.77 -4.81 3.45
C SER A 496 51.17 -5.36 4.75
N VAL A 497 49.83 -5.39 4.85
CA VAL A 497 49.14 -6.03 5.97
C VAL A 497 48.99 -7.52 5.64
N PRO A 498 49.41 -8.46 6.52
CA PRO A 498 49.15 -9.88 6.33
C PRO A 498 47.65 -10.11 6.17
N ALA A 499 47.24 -10.93 5.21
CA ALA A 499 45.83 -11.28 5.08
C ALA A 499 45.35 -11.93 6.38
N ARG A 500 44.46 -11.25 7.12
CA ARG A 500 43.74 -11.90 8.21
C ARG A 500 42.87 -12.98 7.59
N THR A 501 43.13 -14.24 7.94
CA THR A 501 42.23 -15.37 7.65
C THR A 501 40.85 -15.03 8.23
N PRO A 502 39.76 -15.29 7.50
CA PRO A 502 38.40 -14.93 7.92
C PRO A 502 38.00 -15.52 9.27
#